data_AF-C9REK2-F1
#
_entry.id   AF-C9REK2-F1
#
_cell.length_a   1.000
_cell.length_b   1.000
_cell.length_c   1.000
_cell.angle_alpha   90.00
_cell.angle_beta   90.00
_cell.angle_gamma   90.00
#
_symmetry.space_group_name_H-M   'P 1'
#
loop_
_entity.id
_entity.type
_entity.pdbx_description
1 polymer ?
#
loop_
_entity_poly.entity_id
_entity_poly.type
_entity_poly.pdbx_seq_one_letter_code
_entity_poly.pdbx_strand_id
1 'polypeptide(L)'
;MDLLDAVYIINFILLILASITDIKERIIPHKYVIIMAVLNLIVGYHYFGINAVIAFFTTFILCLILSIGMGGGDVKLFTALAPIFAYPDSFIFYVPKYILYLIAISMFIAAVFPMYKILVRYWKDIIPSACYLTMILGILYYFINIYEIPYASLIIWAYIVISVFLSRKLPKYKEYTKKLGYLFPIYLILFYIFDKNYFIKYNLLITSLVYLGEIILISIVIYALTGVEISDKKHIEQLKEGDILRDIIIIDGNNVEVKNLNIMKRIKFLLEHEIKGSENREIILTDGEGLSNEDIEKIKKLYMEGKIPDKLNVIKTYPFVPFVVFGYLVVLILMKLSII
;
A
#
# COMPACT_ATOMS: atom_id res chain seq x y z
N MET A 1 -29.36 -19.41 15.04
CA MET A 1 -28.58 -18.62 14.07
C MET A 1 -29.53 -17.60 13.52
N ASP A 2 -29.30 -16.32 13.83
CA ASP A 2 -30.21 -15.26 13.41
C ASP A 2 -30.06 -14.98 11.89
N LEU A 3 -31.04 -14.34 11.25
CA LEU A 3 -30.95 -14.04 9.80
C LEU A 3 -29.68 -13.21 9.50
N LEU A 4 -29.30 -12.31 10.40
CA LEU A 4 -28.07 -11.53 10.31
C LEU A 4 -26.79 -12.40 10.36
N ASP A 5 -26.73 -13.42 11.23
CA ASP A 5 -25.61 -14.38 11.25
C ASP A 5 -25.51 -15.17 9.95
N ALA A 6 -26.65 -15.58 9.38
CA ALA A 6 -26.70 -16.27 8.10
C ALA A 6 -26.14 -15.38 6.98
N VAL A 7 -26.51 -14.10 6.97
CA VAL A 7 -25.98 -13.10 6.04
C VAL A 7 -24.48 -12.90 6.20
N TYR A 8 -23.94 -12.90 7.42
CA TYR A 8 -22.50 -12.83 7.62
C TYR A 8 -21.76 -14.01 6.99
N ILE A 9 -22.30 -15.23 7.14
CA ILE A 9 -21.72 -16.43 6.53
C ILE A 9 -21.83 -16.38 5.00
N ILE A 10 -22.98 -15.95 4.46
CA ILE A 10 -23.19 -15.82 3.02
C ILE A 10 -22.20 -14.80 2.42
N ASN A 11 -22.04 -13.63 3.03
CA ASN A 11 -21.05 -12.65 2.60
C ASN A 11 -19.64 -13.21 2.66
N PHE A 12 -19.27 -13.94 3.71
CA PHE A 12 -17.97 -14.59 3.80
C PHE A 12 -17.72 -15.56 2.62
N ILE A 13 -18.71 -16.38 2.25
CA ILE A 13 -18.62 -17.27 1.09
C ILE A 13 -18.51 -16.48 -0.22
N LEU A 14 -19.32 -15.43 -0.40
CA LEU A 14 -19.27 -14.57 -1.59
C LEU A 14 -17.92 -13.85 -1.72
N LEU A 15 -17.35 -13.40 -0.60
CA LEU A 15 -16.02 -12.80 -0.56
C LEU A 15 -14.92 -13.82 -0.90
N ILE A 16 -15.03 -15.08 -0.46
CA ILE A 16 -14.11 -16.16 -0.88
C ILE A 16 -14.21 -16.39 -2.40
N LEU A 17 -15.43 -16.46 -2.95
CA LEU A 17 -15.62 -16.64 -4.39
C LEU A 17 -15.06 -15.47 -5.19
N ALA A 18 -15.31 -14.23 -4.73
CA ALA A 18 -14.73 -13.04 -5.32
C ALA A 18 -13.20 -13.01 -5.19
N SER A 19 -12.66 -13.48 -4.06
CA SER A 19 -11.22 -13.61 -3.82
C SER A 19 -10.55 -14.60 -4.77
N ILE A 20 -11.19 -15.74 -5.06
CA ILE A 20 -10.67 -16.70 -6.04
C ILE A 20 -10.60 -16.07 -7.44
N THR A 21 -11.63 -15.33 -7.84
CA THR A 21 -11.63 -14.64 -9.13
C THR A 21 -10.60 -13.51 -9.16
N ASP A 22 -10.47 -12.72 -8.11
CA ASP A 22 -9.49 -11.63 -8.01
C ASP A 22 -8.04 -12.17 -8.02
N ILE A 23 -7.78 -13.31 -7.38
CA ILE A 23 -6.47 -13.98 -7.44
C ILE A 23 -6.13 -14.41 -8.86
N LYS A 24 -7.09 -14.99 -9.60
CA LYS A 24 -6.89 -15.56 -10.94
C LYS A 24 -6.90 -14.52 -12.05
N GLU A 25 -7.84 -13.59 -11.99
CA GLU A 25 -8.21 -12.69 -13.09
C GLU A 25 -7.91 -11.23 -12.79
N ARG A 26 -7.57 -10.87 -11.53
CA ARG A 26 -7.34 -9.49 -11.07
C ARG A 26 -8.54 -8.55 -11.22
N ILE A 27 -9.75 -9.14 -11.26
CA ILE A 27 -11.00 -8.42 -11.44
C ILE A 27 -11.96 -8.82 -10.33
N ILE A 28 -12.65 -7.83 -9.76
CA ILE A 28 -13.71 -8.03 -8.77
C ILE A 28 -15.05 -8.23 -9.50
N PRO A 29 -15.66 -9.43 -9.46
CA PRO A 29 -16.83 -9.73 -10.30
C PRO A 29 -18.07 -8.98 -9.83
N HIS A 30 -18.66 -8.16 -10.71
CA HIS A 30 -19.86 -7.38 -10.38
C HIS A 30 -21.03 -8.24 -9.89
N LYS A 31 -21.18 -9.46 -10.41
CA LYS A 31 -22.23 -10.39 -9.97
C LYS A 31 -22.23 -10.62 -8.46
N TYR A 32 -21.05 -10.81 -7.84
CA TYR A 32 -20.97 -11.08 -6.41
C TYR A 32 -21.24 -9.81 -5.60
N VAL A 33 -20.75 -8.66 -6.07
CA VAL A 33 -20.95 -7.38 -5.38
C VAL A 33 -22.41 -6.95 -5.42
N ILE A 34 -23.11 -7.14 -6.54
CA ILE A 34 -24.54 -6.85 -6.67
C ILE A 34 -25.36 -7.76 -5.74
N ILE A 35 -25.05 -9.06 -5.71
CA ILE A 35 -25.73 -10.01 -4.79
C ILE A 35 -25.52 -9.58 -3.34
N MET A 36 -24.28 -9.24 -2.94
CA MET A 36 -23.99 -8.73 -1.60
C MET A 36 -24.78 -7.45 -1.30
N ALA A 37 -24.77 -6.47 -2.21
CA ALA A 37 -25.45 -5.20 -2.00
C ALA A 37 -26.97 -5.37 -1.80
N VAL A 38 -27.62 -6.17 -2.65
CA VAL A 38 -29.07 -6.43 -2.55
C VAL A 38 -29.41 -7.14 -1.24
N LEU A 39 -28.68 -8.22 -0.93
CA LEU A 39 -28.92 -9.02 0.27
C LEU A 39 -28.65 -8.21 1.55
N ASN A 40 -27.56 -7.44 1.58
CA ASN A 40 -27.17 -6.63 2.72
C ASN A 40 -28.11 -5.44 2.93
N LEU A 41 -28.59 -4.79 1.87
CA LEU A 41 -29.59 -3.73 2.01
C LEU A 41 -30.93 -4.24 2.52
N ILE A 42 -31.43 -5.37 1.99
CA ILE A 42 -32.72 -5.94 2.43
C ILE A 42 -32.64 -6.35 3.91
N VAL A 43 -31.62 -7.12 4.28
CA VAL A 43 -31.47 -7.59 5.66
C VAL A 43 -31.06 -6.45 6.59
N GLY A 44 -30.17 -5.57 6.16
CA GLY A 44 -29.79 -4.38 6.91
C GLY A 44 -30.98 -3.48 7.19
N TYR A 45 -31.86 -3.24 6.21
CA TYR A 45 -33.09 -2.46 6.44
C TYR A 45 -34.06 -3.16 7.39
N HIS A 46 -34.17 -4.49 7.32
CA HIS A 46 -35.01 -5.26 8.24
C HIS A 46 -34.57 -5.11 9.71
N TYR A 47 -33.26 -5.09 9.98
CA TYR A 47 -32.72 -4.99 11.35
C TYR A 47 -32.45 -3.56 11.82
N PHE A 48 -32.02 -2.68 10.93
CA PHE A 48 -31.49 -1.35 11.26
C PHE A 48 -32.27 -0.20 10.60
N GLY A 49 -33.28 -0.49 9.79
CA GLY A 49 -34.11 0.50 9.12
C GLY A 49 -33.30 1.44 8.23
N ILE A 50 -33.57 2.75 8.36
CA ILE A 50 -32.93 3.81 7.55
C ILE A 50 -31.41 3.86 7.79
N ASN A 51 -30.91 3.42 8.95
CA ASN A 51 -29.47 3.42 9.24
C ASN A 51 -28.69 2.55 8.24
N ALA A 52 -29.28 1.47 7.72
CA ALA A 52 -28.65 0.63 6.71
C ALA A 52 -28.48 1.35 5.37
N VAL A 53 -29.45 2.19 5.00
CA VAL A 53 -29.40 3.02 3.78
C VAL A 53 -28.38 4.14 3.95
N ILE A 54 -28.38 4.80 5.12
CA ILE A 54 -27.37 5.81 5.46
C ILE A 54 -25.96 5.19 5.37
N ALA A 55 -25.74 4.05 6.02
CA ALA A 55 -24.47 3.34 6.00
C ALA A 55 -23.97 3.01 4.58
N PHE A 56 -24.88 2.63 3.67
CA PHE A 56 -24.55 2.40 2.27
C PHE A 56 -24.01 3.67 1.61
N PHE A 57 -24.77 4.77 1.66
CA PHE A 57 -24.39 6.01 0.97
C PHE A 57 -23.17 6.70 1.61
N THR A 58 -23.07 6.72 2.93
CA THR A 58 -21.94 7.36 3.62
C THR A 58 -20.65 6.58 3.39
N THR A 59 -20.71 5.24 3.38
CA THR A 59 -19.55 4.40 3.03
C THR A 59 -19.16 4.59 1.56
N PHE A 60 -20.12 4.71 0.65
CA PHE A 60 -19.85 4.99 -0.75
C PHE A 60 -19.11 6.32 -0.93
N ILE A 61 -19.63 7.40 -0.32
CA ILE A 61 -19.01 8.73 -0.37
C ILE A 61 -17.60 8.69 0.25
N LEU A 62 -17.44 8.04 1.40
CA LEU A 62 -16.13 7.87 2.03
C LEU A 62 -15.14 7.15 1.09
N CYS A 63 -15.57 6.03 0.49
CA CYS A 63 -14.72 5.26 -0.42
C CYS A 63 -14.39 6.03 -1.71
N LEU A 64 -15.28 6.92 -2.18
CA LEU A 64 -14.98 7.84 -3.27
C LEU A 64 -13.98 8.92 -2.87
N ILE A 65 -14.02 9.45 -1.65
CA ILE A 65 -13.01 10.39 -1.17
C ILE A 65 -11.64 9.69 -1.03
N LEU A 66 -11.66 8.43 -0.58
CA LEU A 66 -10.47 7.59 -0.46
C LEU A 66 -10.05 6.93 -1.78
N SER A 67 -10.74 7.18 -2.90
CA SER A 67 -10.48 6.50 -4.18
C SER A 67 -9.16 6.89 -4.83
N ILE A 68 -8.47 7.92 -4.30
CA ILE A 68 -7.11 8.29 -4.70
C ILE A 68 -6.17 7.13 -4.35
N GLY A 69 -6.02 6.19 -5.30
CA GLY A 69 -5.21 4.98 -5.18
C GLY A 69 -5.97 3.69 -4.82
N MET A 70 -7.30 3.72 -4.69
CA MET A 70 -8.14 2.52 -4.46
C MET A 70 -8.93 2.18 -5.72
N GLY A 71 -8.99 0.90 -6.10
CA GLY A 71 -9.68 0.48 -7.32
C GLY A 71 -11.19 0.62 -7.19
N GLY A 72 -11.89 0.95 -8.28
CA GLY A 72 -13.36 1.07 -8.27
C GLY A 72 -14.10 -0.21 -7.85
N GLY A 73 -13.46 -1.37 -7.94
CA GLY A 73 -13.99 -2.63 -7.39
C GLY A 73 -14.02 -2.65 -5.85
N ASP A 74 -13.00 -2.10 -5.20
CA ASP A 74 -12.86 -2.07 -3.74
C ASP A 74 -13.91 -1.15 -3.11
N VAL A 75 -14.15 0.02 -3.76
CA VAL A 75 -15.22 0.96 -3.41
C VAL A 75 -16.56 0.24 -3.36
N LYS A 76 -16.90 -0.49 -4.43
CA LYS A 76 -18.19 -1.19 -4.55
C LYS A 76 -18.30 -2.29 -3.50
N LEU A 77 -17.21 -2.98 -3.18
CA LEU A 77 -17.19 -4.08 -2.23
C LEU A 77 -17.45 -3.61 -0.78
N PHE A 78 -16.74 -2.57 -0.32
CA PHE A 78 -16.99 -2.03 1.03
C PHE A 78 -18.37 -1.40 1.16
N THR A 79 -18.82 -0.69 0.12
CA THR A 79 -20.16 -0.12 0.04
C THR A 79 -21.24 -1.20 0.15
N ALA A 80 -21.08 -2.31 -0.56
CA ALA A 80 -22.01 -3.44 -0.53
C ALA A 80 -22.08 -4.11 0.86
N LEU A 81 -20.99 -4.11 1.63
CA LEU A 81 -20.93 -4.70 2.97
C LEU A 81 -21.46 -3.77 4.08
N ALA A 82 -21.49 -2.46 3.88
CA ALA A 82 -21.85 -1.51 4.93
C ALA A 82 -23.22 -1.69 5.60
N PRO A 83 -24.31 -2.01 4.87
CA PRO A 83 -25.65 -2.08 5.45
C PRO A 83 -25.82 -3.05 6.63
N ILE A 84 -25.07 -4.16 6.65
CA ILE A 84 -25.15 -5.21 7.69
C ILE A 84 -24.36 -4.89 8.95
N PHE A 85 -23.69 -3.73 8.99
CA PHE A 85 -22.95 -3.22 10.13
C PHE A 85 -23.57 -1.95 10.73
N ALA A 86 -24.77 -1.57 10.31
CA ALA A 86 -25.43 -0.31 10.66
C ALA A 86 -26.06 -0.29 12.08
N TYR A 87 -25.37 -0.83 13.09
CA TYR A 87 -25.87 -0.83 14.47
C TYR A 87 -26.03 0.62 14.98
N PRO A 88 -27.13 0.95 15.68
CA PRO A 88 -27.46 2.33 16.07
C PRO A 88 -26.32 3.07 16.79
N ASP A 89 -25.63 2.42 17.73
CA ASP A 89 -24.56 3.04 18.53
C ASP A 89 -23.16 2.84 17.92
N SER A 90 -23.08 2.41 16.67
CA SER A 90 -21.82 2.03 16.02
C SER A 90 -21.35 3.03 14.96
N PHE A 91 -21.97 4.19 14.83
CA PHE A 91 -21.61 5.17 13.81
C PHE A 91 -20.52 6.14 14.29
N ILE A 92 -19.49 6.32 13.48
CA ILE A 92 -18.46 7.35 13.63
C ILE A 92 -18.52 8.22 12.39
N PHE A 93 -18.83 9.52 12.55
CA PHE A 93 -19.04 10.45 11.43
C PHE A 93 -20.01 9.92 10.36
N TYR A 94 -21.14 9.32 10.78
CA TYR A 94 -22.16 8.71 9.92
C TYR A 94 -21.71 7.47 9.11
N VAL A 95 -20.52 6.92 9.38
CA VAL A 95 -20.06 5.64 8.82
C VAL A 95 -20.02 4.57 9.92
N PRO A 96 -20.44 3.33 9.66
CA PRO A 96 -20.32 2.25 10.65
C PRO A 96 -18.86 2.00 11.07
N LYS A 97 -18.59 1.96 12.37
CA LYS A 97 -17.25 1.73 12.95
C LYS A 97 -16.64 0.42 12.46
N TYR A 98 -17.45 -0.63 12.31
CA TYR A 98 -17.00 -1.93 11.86
C TYR A 98 -16.54 -1.90 10.38
N ILE A 99 -17.14 -1.04 9.56
CA ILE A 99 -16.67 -0.80 8.19
C ILE A 99 -15.37 -0.02 8.18
N LEU A 100 -15.22 0.98 9.05
CA LEU A 100 -13.95 1.70 9.20
C LEU A 100 -12.82 0.74 9.62
N TYR A 101 -13.07 -0.14 10.60
CA TYR A 101 -12.11 -1.18 10.98
C TYR A 101 -11.81 -2.14 9.83
N LEU A 102 -12.83 -2.56 9.09
CA LEU A 102 -12.66 -3.43 7.93
C LEU A 102 -11.77 -2.79 6.86
N ILE A 103 -12.03 -1.53 6.50
CA ILE A 103 -11.24 -0.76 5.54
C ILE A 103 -9.80 -0.61 6.06
N ALA A 104 -9.62 -0.20 7.32
CA ALA A 104 -8.30 0.01 7.92
C ALA A 104 -7.47 -1.28 7.96
N ILE A 105 -8.05 -2.40 8.42
CA ILE A 105 -7.36 -3.70 8.48
C ILE A 105 -7.02 -4.18 7.06
N SER A 106 -7.96 -4.07 6.12
CA SER A 106 -7.73 -4.51 4.73
C SER A 106 -6.61 -3.71 4.07
N MET A 107 -6.62 -2.38 4.19
CA MET A 107 -5.57 -1.51 3.66
C MET A 107 -4.23 -1.76 4.34
N PHE A 108 -4.21 -1.96 5.67
CA PHE A 108 -2.98 -2.27 6.39
C PHE A 108 -2.33 -3.56 5.88
N ILE A 109 -3.11 -4.63 5.74
CA ILE A 109 -2.59 -5.91 5.23
C ILE A 109 -2.15 -5.77 3.77
N ALA A 110 -2.94 -5.07 2.95
CA ALA A 110 -2.59 -4.79 1.56
C ALA A 110 -1.29 -3.98 1.42
N ALA A 111 -0.97 -3.09 2.37
CA ALA A 111 0.28 -2.36 2.42
C ALA A 111 1.46 -3.22 2.94
N VAL A 112 1.22 -4.05 3.95
CA VAL A 112 2.24 -4.93 4.53
C VAL A 112 2.70 -6.01 3.54
N PHE A 113 1.81 -6.51 2.67
CA PHE A 113 2.15 -7.61 1.77
C PHE A 113 3.26 -7.27 0.74
N PRO A 114 3.20 -6.15 -0.01
CA PRO A 114 4.31 -5.67 -0.83
C PRO A 114 5.58 -5.42 0.00
N MET A 115 5.45 -4.81 1.18
CA MET A 115 6.58 -4.53 2.07
C MET A 115 7.31 -5.81 2.51
N TYR A 116 6.55 -6.85 2.86
CA TYR A 116 7.08 -8.16 3.21
C TYR A 116 7.83 -8.79 2.03
N LYS A 117 7.29 -8.72 0.81
CA LYS A 117 7.98 -9.23 -0.39
C LYS A 117 9.29 -8.52 -0.66
N ILE A 118 9.31 -7.19 -0.52
CA ILE A 118 10.54 -6.39 -0.63
C ILE A 118 11.55 -6.84 0.43
N LEU A 119 11.11 -6.99 1.69
CA LEU A 119 11.97 -7.45 2.76
C LEU A 119 12.53 -8.84 2.47
N VAL A 120 11.72 -9.84 2.10
CA VAL A 120 12.19 -11.20 1.80
C VAL A 120 13.13 -11.24 0.59
N ARG A 121 12.95 -10.36 -0.39
CA ARG A 121 13.86 -10.28 -1.54
C ARG A 121 15.20 -9.63 -1.18
N TYR A 122 15.17 -8.62 -0.33
CA TYR A 122 16.32 -7.76 -0.03
C TYR A 122 16.86 -7.87 1.40
N TRP A 123 16.42 -8.86 2.18
CA TRP A 123 16.75 -8.96 3.61
C TRP A 123 18.26 -9.00 3.88
N LYS A 124 19.02 -9.68 3.00
CA LYS A 124 20.49 -9.76 3.08
C LYS A 124 21.18 -8.42 2.89
N ASP A 125 20.48 -7.42 2.38
CA ASP A 125 20.99 -6.07 2.17
C ASP A 125 20.40 -5.08 3.17
N ILE A 126 19.10 -5.18 3.44
CA ILE A 126 18.37 -4.31 4.36
C ILE A 126 18.79 -4.55 5.82
N ILE A 127 18.77 -5.80 6.30
CA ILE A 127 18.99 -6.09 7.73
C ILE A 127 20.41 -5.70 8.16
N PRO A 128 21.50 -6.13 7.49
CA PRO A 128 22.85 -5.74 7.91
C PRO A 128 23.08 -4.23 7.82
N SER A 129 22.58 -3.58 6.76
CA SER A 129 22.73 -2.11 6.62
C SER A 129 21.95 -1.37 7.71
N ALA A 130 20.77 -1.87 8.10
CA ALA A 130 20.00 -1.31 9.20
C ALA A 130 20.75 -1.47 10.53
N CYS A 131 21.32 -2.65 10.82
CA CYS A 131 22.16 -2.87 12.00
C CYS A 131 23.34 -1.88 12.08
N TYR A 132 24.01 -1.60 10.95
CA TYR A 132 25.06 -0.59 10.89
C TYR A 132 24.53 0.80 11.23
N LEU A 133 23.42 1.22 10.62
CA LEU A 133 22.85 2.54 10.87
C LEU A 133 22.33 2.69 12.29
N THR A 134 21.75 1.64 12.88
CA THR A 134 21.35 1.58 14.30
C THR A 134 22.57 1.74 15.21
N MET A 135 23.68 1.06 14.91
CA MET A 135 24.92 1.21 15.66
C MET A 135 25.43 2.66 15.62
N ILE A 136 25.50 3.26 14.43
CA ILE A 136 25.94 4.66 14.27
C ILE A 136 24.99 5.60 15.03
N LEU A 137 23.68 5.40 14.90
CA LEU A 137 22.68 6.20 15.60
C LEU A 137 22.85 6.09 17.12
N GLY A 138 23.03 4.89 17.66
CA GLY A 138 23.26 4.67 19.09
C GLY A 138 24.54 5.35 19.60
N ILE A 139 25.63 5.32 18.82
CA ILE A 139 26.88 6.03 19.14
C ILE A 139 26.66 7.54 19.13
N LEU A 140 25.96 8.07 18.13
CA LEU A 140 25.70 9.52 18.03
C LEU A 140 24.81 10.02 19.16
N TYR A 141 23.76 9.27 19.52
CA TYR A 141 22.90 9.63 20.65
C TYR A 141 23.64 9.60 21.99
N TYR A 142 24.58 8.68 22.17
CA TYR A 142 25.45 8.68 23.36
C TYR A 142 26.21 10.00 23.50
N PHE A 143 26.83 10.50 22.42
CA PHE A 143 27.51 11.79 22.46
C PHE A 143 26.57 12.98 22.62
N ILE A 144 25.40 12.98 21.97
CA ILE A 144 24.41 14.05 22.14
C ILE A 144 23.96 14.15 23.60
N ASN A 145 23.74 13.01 24.25
CA ASN A 145 23.32 12.97 25.65
C ASN A 145 24.41 13.49 26.61
N ILE A 146 25.69 13.40 26.22
CA ILE A 146 26.82 13.95 27.00
C ILE A 146 26.97 15.45 26.78
N TYR A 147 26.83 15.92 25.53
CA TYR A 147 27.10 17.31 25.16
C TYR A 147 25.85 18.20 25.09
N GLU A 148 24.67 17.66 25.37
CA GLU A 148 23.35 18.35 25.39
C GLU A 148 23.09 19.20 24.13
N ILE A 149 23.47 18.69 22.96
CA ILE A 149 23.38 19.45 21.70
C ILE A 149 21.90 19.59 21.28
N PRO A 150 21.35 20.81 21.17
CA PRO A 150 19.97 21.02 20.77
C PRO A 150 19.76 20.66 19.28
N TYR A 151 18.58 20.13 18.94
CA TYR A 151 18.15 19.76 17.58
C TYR A 151 18.99 18.68 16.87
N ALA A 152 19.98 18.08 17.54
CA ALA A 152 20.86 17.09 16.94
C ALA A 152 20.11 15.82 16.49
N SER A 153 18.97 15.50 17.12
CA SER A 153 18.10 14.40 16.70
C SER A 153 17.58 14.55 15.26
N LEU A 154 17.20 15.75 14.84
CA LEU A 154 16.70 16.00 13.49
C LEU A 154 17.80 15.81 12.44
N ILE A 155 19.02 16.26 12.76
CA ILE A 155 20.20 16.11 11.89
C ILE A 155 20.55 14.62 11.74
N ILE A 156 20.50 13.84 12.83
CA ILE A 156 20.73 12.39 12.78
C ILE A 156 19.69 11.72 11.89
N TRP A 157 18.41 12.02 12.06
CA TRP A 157 17.37 11.39 11.26
C TRP A 157 17.48 11.74 9.77
N ALA A 158 17.84 12.99 9.45
CA ALA A 158 18.15 13.38 8.07
C ALA A 158 19.33 12.57 7.51
N TYR A 159 20.40 12.41 8.30
CA TYR A 159 21.55 11.57 7.93
C TYR A 159 21.15 10.11 7.67
N ILE A 160 20.29 9.52 8.51
CA ILE A 160 19.82 8.13 8.34
C ILE A 160 19.07 7.96 7.03
N VAL A 161 18.09 8.83 6.75
CA VAL A 161 17.29 8.76 5.51
C VAL A 161 18.18 8.90 4.28
N ILE A 162 19.10 9.88 4.29
CA ILE A 162 20.07 10.08 3.20
C ILE A 162 20.99 8.86 3.06
N SER A 163 21.47 8.29 4.16
CA SER A 163 22.36 7.14 4.15
C SER A 163 21.68 5.90 3.58
N VAL A 164 20.42 5.64 3.95
CA VAL A 164 19.64 4.55 3.36
C VAL A 164 19.49 4.77 1.85
N PHE A 165 19.16 5.98 1.42
CA PHE A 165 19.05 6.32 0.00
C PHE A 165 20.38 6.15 -0.76
N LEU A 166 21.49 6.62 -0.19
CA LEU A 166 22.83 6.46 -0.76
C LEU A 166 23.27 5.01 -0.82
N SER A 167 22.92 4.18 0.17
CA SER A 167 23.22 2.73 0.17
C SER A 167 22.59 2.02 -1.01
N ARG A 168 21.45 2.52 -1.51
CA ARG A 168 20.82 1.98 -2.69
C ARG A 168 21.50 2.44 -3.98
N LYS A 169 21.91 3.71 -4.04
CA LYS A 169 22.45 4.33 -5.26
C LYS A 169 23.93 4.01 -5.49
N LEU A 170 24.71 3.80 -4.43
CA LEU A 170 26.16 3.60 -4.47
C LEU A 170 26.53 2.17 -4.02
N PRO A 171 26.90 1.27 -4.96
CA PRO A 171 27.20 -0.14 -4.64
C PRO A 171 28.32 -0.32 -3.61
N LYS A 172 29.37 0.52 -3.68
CA LYS A 172 30.49 0.48 -2.72
C LYS A 172 30.01 0.80 -1.30
N TYR A 173 29.19 1.84 -1.14
CA TYR A 173 28.67 2.23 0.18
C TYR A 173 27.79 1.13 0.77
N LYS A 174 26.93 0.51 -0.05
CA LYS A 174 26.14 -0.68 0.32
C LYS A 174 26.98 -1.82 0.90
N GLU A 175 28.12 -2.11 0.27
CA GLU A 175 28.99 -3.20 0.71
C GLU A 175 29.66 -2.88 2.05
N TYR A 176 30.07 -1.63 2.25
CA TYR A 176 30.63 -1.17 3.52
C TYR A 176 29.61 -1.24 4.67
N THR A 177 28.41 -0.69 4.48
CA THR A 177 27.36 -0.72 5.52
C THR A 177 27.00 -2.15 5.90
N LYS A 178 26.95 -3.06 4.92
CA LYS A 178 26.67 -4.47 5.17
C LYS A 178 27.75 -5.16 6.01
N LYS A 179 29.03 -4.96 5.67
CA LYS A 179 30.15 -5.58 6.41
C LYS A 179 30.23 -5.06 7.83
N LEU A 180 30.09 -3.75 8.02
CA LEU A 180 30.13 -3.12 9.34
C LEU A 180 28.89 -3.44 10.18
N GLY A 181 27.75 -3.71 9.56
CA GLY A 181 26.51 -4.08 10.24
C GLY A 181 26.61 -5.34 11.09
N TYR A 182 27.49 -6.29 10.73
CA TYR A 182 27.74 -7.49 11.53
C TYR A 182 28.43 -7.19 12.87
N LEU A 183 28.96 -5.98 13.07
CA LEU A 183 29.56 -5.55 14.33
C LEU A 183 28.52 -5.06 15.35
N PHE A 184 27.24 -4.92 14.95
CA PHE A 184 26.18 -4.43 15.83
C PHE A 184 26.04 -5.19 17.18
N PRO A 185 26.10 -6.54 17.23
CA PRO A 185 26.08 -7.25 18.51
C PRO A 185 27.29 -6.93 19.38
N ILE A 186 28.47 -6.77 18.76
CA ILE A 186 29.71 -6.41 19.47
C ILE A 186 29.58 -5.00 20.05
N TYR A 187 29.01 -4.05 19.31
CA TYR A 187 28.70 -2.71 19.79
C TYR A 187 27.88 -2.72 21.07
N LEU A 188 26.80 -3.51 21.13
CA LEU A 188 25.95 -3.60 22.33
C LEU A 188 26.70 -4.16 23.54
N ILE A 189 27.52 -5.20 23.32
CA ILE A 189 28.36 -5.80 24.38
C ILE A 189 29.39 -4.79 24.88
N LEU A 190 30.07 -4.08 23.97
CA LEU A 190 31.07 -3.08 24.34
C LEU A 190 30.45 -1.93 25.14
N PHE A 191 29.26 -1.45 24.76
CA PHE A 191 28.57 -0.40 25.51
C PHE A 191 28.15 -0.86 26.91
N TYR A 192 27.70 -2.11 27.06
CA TYR A 192 27.37 -2.66 28.37
C TYR A 192 28.59 -2.72 29.31
N ILE A 193 29.77 -3.05 28.77
CA ILE A 193 31.02 -3.13 29.53
C ILE A 193 31.57 -1.73 29.85
N PHE A 194 31.55 -0.81 28.88
CA PHE A 194 32.18 0.50 28.99
C PHE A 194 31.36 1.50 29.82
N ASP A 195 30.05 1.56 29.60
CA ASP A 195 29.15 2.46 30.32
C ASP A 195 27.82 1.75 30.65
N LYS A 196 27.89 0.90 31.67
CA LYS A 196 26.74 0.16 32.20
C LYS A 196 25.61 1.08 32.67
N ASN A 197 25.94 2.26 33.21
CA ASN A 197 24.94 3.20 33.72
C ASN A 197 24.12 3.78 32.57
N TYR A 198 24.77 4.21 31.49
CA TYR A 198 24.08 4.65 30.28
C TYR A 198 23.23 3.53 29.68
N PHE A 199 23.81 2.32 29.57
CA PHE A 199 23.12 1.16 28.99
C PHE A 199 21.79 0.85 29.70
N ILE A 200 21.79 0.89 31.04
CA ILE A 200 20.60 0.62 31.86
C ILE A 200 19.64 1.81 31.85
N LYS A 201 20.14 3.03 32.07
CA LYS A 201 19.30 4.24 32.17
C LYS A 201 18.44 4.47 30.92
N TYR A 202 19.01 4.22 29.74
CA TYR A 202 18.35 4.45 28.45
C TYR A 202 17.84 3.16 27.78
N ASN A 203 17.86 2.02 28.48
CA ASN A 203 17.46 0.72 27.96
C ASN A 203 18.02 0.44 26.56
N LEU A 204 19.35 0.62 26.39
CA LEU A 204 19.99 0.70 25.08
C LEU A 204 19.67 -0.49 24.17
N LEU A 205 19.51 -1.69 24.73
CA LEU A 205 19.09 -2.89 24.01
C LEU A 205 17.71 -2.70 23.34
N ILE A 206 16.69 -2.35 24.12
CA ILE A 206 15.31 -2.20 23.64
C ILE A 206 15.25 -1.05 22.65
N THR A 207 15.87 0.07 23.00
CA THR A 207 15.93 1.27 22.16
C THR A 207 16.61 0.97 20.81
N SER A 208 17.69 0.18 20.81
CA SER A 208 18.36 -0.24 19.57
C SER A 208 17.49 -1.17 18.71
N LEU A 209 16.71 -2.07 19.32
CA LEU A 209 15.76 -2.92 18.58
C LEU A 209 14.63 -2.11 17.95
N VAL A 210 14.12 -1.08 18.65
CA VAL A 210 13.13 -0.15 18.10
C VAL A 210 13.72 0.60 16.90
N TYR A 211 14.90 1.20 17.04
CA TYR A 211 15.56 1.90 15.94
C TYR A 211 15.90 0.98 14.75
N LEU A 212 16.28 -0.27 15.02
CA LEU A 212 16.48 -1.27 13.97
C LEU A 212 15.19 -1.50 13.19
N GLY A 213 14.05 -1.67 13.88
CA GLY A 213 12.73 -1.79 13.25
C GLY A 213 12.38 -0.58 12.38
N GLU A 214 12.55 0.63 12.90
CA GLU A 214 12.29 1.88 12.18
C GLU A 214 13.16 2.02 10.92
N ILE A 215 14.46 1.74 11.01
CA ILE A 215 15.38 1.82 9.88
C ILE A 215 15.08 0.74 8.83
N ILE A 216 14.65 -0.46 9.24
CA ILE A 216 14.18 -1.49 8.32
C ILE A 216 12.94 -1.00 7.57
N LEU A 217 11.96 -0.39 8.25
CA LEU A 217 10.77 0.17 7.62
C LEU A 217 11.12 1.27 6.61
N ILE A 218 11.95 2.24 7.01
CA ILE A 218 12.46 3.31 6.12
C ILE A 218 13.16 2.70 4.90
N SER A 219 13.98 1.67 5.12
CA SER A 219 14.66 0.96 4.04
C SER A 219 13.66 0.31 3.08
N ILE A 220 12.65 -0.40 3.58
CA ILE A 220 11.61 -1.00 2.73
C ILE A 220 10.89 0.07 1.90
N VAL A 221 10.50 1.20 2.51
CA VAL A 221 9.85 2.31 1.81
C VAL A 221 10.74 2.90 0.72
N ILE A 222 12.02 3.15 1.02
CA ILE A 222 12.98 3.60 0.02
C ILE A 222 13.14 2.56 -1.09
N TYR A 223 13.20 1.27 -0.75
CA TYR A 223 13.26 0.16 -1.71
C TYR A 223 12.02 0.10 -2.62
N ALA A 224 10.82 0.37 -2.10
CA ALA A 224 9.60 0.50 -2.88
C ALA A 224 9.67 1.71 -3.83
N LEU A 225 10.01 2.90 -3.32
CA LEU A 225 9.97 4.15 -4.08
C LEU A 225 10.90 4.20 -5.30
N THR A 226 12.09 3.59 -5.19
CA THR A 226 13.04 3.55 -6.32
C THR A 226 13.06 2.22 -7.07
N GLY A 227 12.11 1.31 -6.78
CA GLY A 227 12.01 -0.03 -7.38
C GLY A 227 11.25 -0.05 -8.70
N VAL A 228 11.88 -0.59 -9.74
CA VAL A 228 11.30 -0.85 -11.07
C VAL A 228 10.54 -2.21 -11.12
N GLU A 229 10.37 -2.86 -9.98
CA GLU A 229 10.13 -4.31 -9.91
C GLU A 229 8.67 -4.71 -9.67
N ILE A 230 7.77 -3.73 -9.52
CA ILE A 230 6.33 -3.96 -9.43
C ILE A 230 5.71 -3.90 -10.83
N SER A 231 6.48 -4.09 -11.91
CA SER A 231 5.93 -4.08 -13.26
C SER A 231 6.34 -5.31 -14.05
N ASP A 232 5.35 -5.93 -14.68
CA ASP A 232 5.52 -7.03 -15.63
C ASP A 232 5.36 -6.47 -17.05
N LYS A 233 6.06 -7.07 -18.03
CA LYS A 233 5.86 -6.75 -19.45
C LYS A 233 4.70 -7.56 -19.99
N LYS A 234 3.66 -6.88 -20.49
CA LYS A 234 2.48 -7.51 -21.10
C LYS A 234 2.44 -7.18 -22.58
N HIS A 235 2.10 -8.16 -23.43
CA HIS A 235 1.82 -7.89 -24.84
C HIS A 235 0.57 -7.03 -24.98
N ILE A 236 0.52 -6.16 -25.98
CA ILE A 236 -0.62 -5.26 -26.20
C ILE A 236 -1.93 -6.02 -26.41
N GLU A 237 -1.88 -7.16 -27.09
CA GLU A 237 -3.03 -8.05 -27.30
C GLU A 237 -3.59 -8.65 -26.00
N GLN A 238 -2.74 -8.74 -24.96
CA GLN A 238 -3.10 -9.30 -23.67
C GLN A 238 -3.60 -8.24 -22.67
N LEU A 239 -3.60 -6.95 -23.04
CA LEU A 239 -4.12 -5.88 -22.20
C LEU A 239 -5.63 -6.07 -21.97
N LYS A 240 -6.04 -5.89 -20.72
CA LYS A 240 -7.43 -6.00 -20.26
C LYS A 240 -7.84 -4.74 -19.52
N GLU A 241 -9.15 -4.49 -19.49
CA GLU A 241 -9.73 -3.40 -18.70
C GLU A 241 -9.30 -3.54 -17.23
N GLY A 242 -8.87 -2.42 -16.62
CA GLY A 242 -8.33 -2.40 -15.26
C GLY A 242 -6.83 -2.72 -15.14
N ASP A 243 -6.12 -3.07 -16.21
CA ASP A 243 -4.65 -3.13 -16.17
C ASP A 243 -4.08 -1.72 -15.91
N ILE A 244 -3.19 -1.58 -14.92
CA ILE A 244 -2.55 -0.30 -14.61
C ILE A 244 -1.23 -0.20 -15.39
N LEU A 245 -1.18 0.60 -16.44
CA LEU A 245 0.06 0.91 -17.15
C LEU A 245 1.02 1.67 -16.24
N ARG A 246 2.27 1.21 -16.25
CA ARG A 246 3.39 1.96 -15.68
C ARG A 246 3.96 2.95 -16.68
N ASP A 247 3.99 2.56 -17.95
CA ASP A 247 4.49 3.43 -19.00
C ASP A 247 3.48 4.55 -19.27
N ILE A 248 3.99 5.76 -19.50
CA ILE A 248 3.19 6.90 -19.93
C ILE A 248 3.29 6.97 -21.44
N ILE A 249 2.15 6.99 -22.13
CA ILE A 249 2.09 7.17 -23.58
C ILE A 249 1.72 8.63 -23.82
N ILE A 250 2.63 9.38 -24.42
CA ILE A 250 2.43 10.79 -24.79
C ILE A 250 2.20 10.84 -26.30
N ILE A 251 1.07 11.41 -26.69
CA ILE A 251 0.66 11.59 -28.08
C ILE A 251 0.75 13.09 -28.39
N ASP A 252 1.73 13.46 -29.21
CA ASP A 252 1.93 14.83 -29.70
C ASP A 252 1.69 14.84 -31.22
N GLY A 253 0.42 14.95 -31.60
CA GLY A 253 -0.03 14.81 -32.98
C GLY A 253 0.31 13.45 -33.59
N ASN A 254 1.33 13.41 -34.45
CA ASN A 254 1.78 12.19 -35.12
C ASN A 254 2.94 11.47 -34.40
N ASN A 255 3.56 12.12 -33.41
CA ASN A 255 4.65 11.55 -32.64
C ASN A 255 4.10 10.91 -31.37
N VAL A 256 4.45 9.66 -31.13
CA VAL A 256 4.08 8.91 -29.93
C VAL A 256 5.34 8.54 -29.17
N GLU A 257 5.42 8.94 -27.91
CA GLU A 257 6.55 8.64 -27.04
C GLU A 257 6.09 7.81 -25.83
N VAL A 258 6.75 6.67 -25.62
CA VAL A 258 6.48 5.80 -24.46
C VAL A 258 7.57 5.99 -23.42
N LYS A 259 7.22 6.59 -22.28
CA LYS A 259 8.15 6.88 -21.17
C LYS A 259 7.96 5.92 -20.01
N ASN A 260 9.02 5.21 -19.64
CA ASN A 260 9.09 4.51 -18.36
C ASN A 260 9.58 5.46 -17.27
N LEU A 261 8.65 6.02 -16.48
CA LEU A 261 8.99 6.90 -15.37
C LEU A 261 8.99 6.14 -14.03
N ASN A 262 9.89 6.51 -13.13
CA ASN A 262 9.81 6.12 -11.72
C ASN A 262 8.62 6.83 -11.05
N ILE A 263 8.06 6.26 -9.97
CA ILE A 263 6.90 6.78 -9.24
C ILE A 263 7.04 8.29 -8.96
N MET A 264 8.20 8.74 -8.48
CA MET A 264 8.43 10.16 -8.19
C MET A 264 8.47 11.05 -9.44
N LYS A 265 9.01 10.56 -10.56
CA LYS A 265 8.97 11.28 -11.85
C LYS A 265 7.56 11.30 -12.42
N ARG A 266 6.78 10.24 -12.19
CA ARG A 266 5.38 10.12 -12.59
C ARG A 266 4.49 11.11 -11.82
N ILE A 267 4.64 11.20 -10.49
CA ILE A 267 3.95 12.20 -9.65
C ILE A 267 4.34 13.62 -10.08
N LYS A 268 5.63 13.88 -10.30
CA LYS A 268 6.09 15.19 -10.80
C LYS A 268 5.47 15.52 -12.16
N PHE A 269 5.43 14.55 -13.07
CA PHE A 269 4.85 14.72 -14.40
C PHE A 269 3.34 14.95 -14.36
N LEU A 270 2.62 14.22 -13.48
CA LEU A 270 1.20 14.43 -13.17
C LEU A 270 0.92 15.86 -12.71
N LEU A 271 1.65 16.32 -11.69
CA LEU A 271 1.51 17.67 -11.14
C LEU A 271 1.85 18.74 -12.19
N GLU A 272 2.91 18.54 -12.98
CA GLU A 272 3.27 19.47 -14.05
C GLU A 272 2.21 19.53 -15.15
N HIS A 273 1.52 18.43 -15.44
CA HIS A 273 0.47 18.36 -16.46
C HIS A 273 -0.84 19.00 -15.99
N GLU A 274 -1.25 18.75 -14.74
CA GLU A 274 -2.42 19.41 -14.12
C GLU A 274 -2.23 20.93 -14.01
N ILE A 275 -1.02 21.39 -13.66
CA ILE A 275 -0.74 22.81 -13.44
C ILE A 275 -0.58 23.58 -14.76
N LYS A 276 0.01 22.98 -15.79
CA LYS A 276 0.32 23.70 -17.05
C LYS A 276 -0.82 23.73 -18.06
N GLY A 277 -1.87 22.93 -17.88
CA GLY A 277 -2.91 22.80 -18.88
C GLY A 277 -2.41 22.08 -20.14
N SER A 278 -3.27 21.29 -20.76
CA SER A 278 -2.97 20.47 -21.93
C SER A 278 -2.71 21.34 -23.17
N GLU A 279 -1.47 21.78 -23.39
CA GLU A 279 -1.04 22.24 -24.71
C GLU A 279 -0.92 21.02 -25.64
N ASN A 280 -1.96 20.76 -26.46
CA ASN A 280 -2.02 19.85 -27.61
C ASN A 280 -1.47 18.41 -27.49
N ARG A 281 -1.17 17.95 -26.27
CA ARG A 281 -0.64 16.61 -25.99
C ARG A 281 -1.69 15.76 -25.30
N GLU A 282 -2.16 14.72 -25.98
CA GLU A 282 -3.01 13.71 -25.36
C GLU A 282 -2.10 12.72 -24.61
N ILE A 283 -2.44 12.39 -23.37
CA ILE A 283 -1.62 11.53 -22.52
C ILE A 283 -2.48 10.38 -22.02
N ILE A 284 -2.06 9.14 -22.32
CA ILE A 284 -2.64 7.95 -21.70
C ILE A 284 -1.82 7.65 -20.45
N LEU A 285 -2.42 7.94 -19.31
CA LEU A 285 -1.88 7.69 -17.99
C LEU A 285 -2.96 6.99 -17.15
N THR A 286 -2.60 5.87 -16.53
CA THR A 286 -3.55 5.07 -15.74
C THR A 286 -3.25 5.12 -14.25
N ASP A 287 -4.22 5.56 -13.45
CA ASP A 287 -4.09 5.56 -12.00
C ASP A 287 -4.73 4.30 -11.40
N GLY A 288 -5.33 4.39 -10.20
CA GLY A 288 -5.90 3.25 -9.48
C GLY A 288 -7.04 2.53 -10.21
N GLU A 289 -7.67 3.19 -11.19
CA GLU A 289 -8.76 2.63 -12.00
C GLU A 289 -8.28 1.71 -13.13
N GLY A 290 -7.02 1.86 -13.58
CA GLY A 290 -6.47 1.12 -14.71
C GLY A 290 -6.96 1.59 -16.08
N LEU A 291 -6.70 0.81 -17.12
CA LEU A 291 -7.10 1.11 -18.51
C LEU A 291 -8.61 0.92 -18.71
N SER A 292 -9.25 1.89 -19.37
CA SER A 292 -10.60 1.71 -19.91
C SER A 292 -10.60 0.92 -21.23
N ASN A 293 -11.76 0.44 -21.67
CA ASN A 293 -11.88 -0.20 -22.99
C ASN A 293 -11.52 0.77 -24.14
N GLU A 294 -11.87 2.05 -23.99
CA GLU A 294 -11.51 3.10 -24.97
C GLU A 294 -9.98 3.28 -25.05
N ASP A 295 -9.29 3.26 -23.90
CA ASP A 295 -7.82 3.34 -23.87
C ASP A 295 -7.17 2.12 -24.53
N ILE A 296 -7.71 0.92 -24.31
CA ILE A 296 -7.20 -0.31 -24.92
C ILE A 296 -7.35 -0.28 -26.43
N GLU A 297 -8.49 0.19 -26.94
CA GLU A 297 -8.70 0.33 -28.39
C GLU A 297 -7.73 1.33 -29.00
N LYS A 298 -7.51 2.48 -28.34
CA LYS A 298 -6.50 3.47 -28.76
C LYS A 298 -5.10 2.88 -28.77
N ILE A 299 -4.69 2.18 -27.72
CA ILE A 299 -3.36 1.55 -27.65
C ILE A 299 -3.21 0.50 -28.76
N LYS A 300 -4.22 -0.35 -28.99
CA LYS A 300 -4.18 -1.34 -30.08
C LYS A 300 -4.06 -0.68 -31.45
N LYS A 301 -4.75 0.44 -31.68
CA LYS A 301 -4.63 1.21 -32.92
C LYS A 301 -3.21 1.77 -33.11
N LEU A 302 -2.64 2.38 -32.07
CA LEU A 302 -1.28 2.90 -32.09
C LEU A 302 -0.22 1.80 -32.34
N TYR A 303 -0.48 0.59 -31.85
CA TYR A 303 0.36 -0.58 -32.13
C TYR A 303 0.28 -1.03 -33.58
N MET A 304 -0.95 -1.12 -34.14
CA MET A 304 -1.14 -1.43 -35.56
C MET A 304 -0.49 -0.39 -36.48
N GLU A 305 -0.46 0.87 -36.07
CA GLU A 305 0.25 1.95 -36.76
C GLU A 305 1.79 1.90 -36.59
N GLY A 306 2.32 0.96 -35.81
CA GLY A 306 3.76 0.80 -35.56
C GLY A 306 4.37 1.88 -34.67
N LYS A 307 3.54 2.68 -33.98
CA LYS A 307 3.97 3.85 -33.19
C LYS A 307 4.40 3.51 -31.77
N ILE A 308 4.04 2.34 -31.26
CA ILE A 308 4.37 1.87 -29.91
C ILE A 308 4.92 0.43 -29.94
N PRO A 309 5.78 0.05 -28.97
CA PRO A 309 6.34 -1.30 -28.91
C PRO A 309 5.28 -2.35 -28.59
N ASP A 310 5.48 -3.58 -29.07
CA ASP A 310 4.62 -4.76 -28.84
C ASP A 310 4.36 -5.09 -27.35
N LYS A 311 5.26 -4.64 -26.46
CA LYS A 311 5.16 -4.86 -25.01
C LYS A 311 5.18 -3.56 -24.24
N LEU A 312 4.23 -3.42 -23.31
CA LEU A 312 4.17 -2.33 -22.34
C LEU A 312 4.39 -2.86 -20.92
N ASN A 313 4.93 -2.02 -20.05
CA ASN A 313 5.09 -2.32 -18.63
C ASN A 313 3.78 -2.03 -17.89
N VAL A 314 3.20 -3.06 -17.29
CA VAL A 314 1.99 -3.00 -16.47
C VAL A 314 2.38 -3.18 -15.02
N ILE A 315 1.84 -2.37 -14.12
CA ILE A 315 2.02 -2.55 -12.67
C ILE A 315 1.35 -3.86 -12.25
N LYS A 316 2.09 -4.71 -11.55
CA LYS A 316 1.60 -5.94 -10.96
C LYS A 316 0.67 -5.58 -9.80
N THR A 317 -0.63 -5.55 -10.08
CA THR A 317 -1.66 -5.37 -9.05
C THR A 317 -1.74 -6.62 -8.17
N TYR A 318 -1.86 -6.39 -6.87
CA TYR A 318 -2.12 -7.46 -5.91
C TYR A 318 -3.63 -7.69 -5.81
N PRO A 319 -4.08 -8.94 -5.63
CA PRO A 319 -5.50 -9.19 -5.40
C PRO A 319 -5.87 -8.56 -4.06
N PHE A 320 -6.80 -7.60 -4.05
CA PHE A 320 -7.20 -6.89 -2.85
C PHE A 320 -8.27 -7.64 -2.06
N VAL A 321 -9.17 -8.35 -2.73
CA VAL A 321 -10.30 -9.06 -2.09
C VAL A 321 -9.86 -10.11 -1.04
N PRO A 322 -8.77 -10.89 -1.23
CA PRO A 322 -8.26 -11.77 -0.17
C PRO A 322 -7.95 -11.04 1.15
N PHE A 323 -7.46 -9.78 1.08
CA PHE A 323 -7.21 -8.98 2.27
C PHE A 323 -8.52 -8.55 2.93
N VAL A 324 -9.55 -8.26 2.12
CA VAL A 324 -10.89 -7.96 2.65
C VAL A 324 -11.54 -9.18 3.29
N VAL A 325 -11.38 -10.39 2.74
CA VAL A 325 -11.85 -11.64 3.37
C VAL A 325 -11.25 -11.78 4.77
N PHE A 326 -9.93 -11.58 4.89
CA PHE A 326 -9.25 -11.67 6.18
C PHE A 326 -9.70 -10.57 7.13
N GLY A 327 -9.77 -9.32 6.67
CA GLY A 327 -10.27 -8.20 7.45
C GLY A 327 -11.69 -8.43 7.95
N TYR A 328 -12.56 -8.98 7.09
CA TYR A 328 -13.95 -9.30 7.42
C TYR A 328 -14.03 -10.35 8.54
N LEU A 329 -13.24 -11.42 8.43
CA LEU A 329 -13.16 -12.44 9.47
C LEU A 329 -12.68 -11.86 10.81
N VAL A 330 -11.62 -11.05 10.78
CA VAL A 330 -11.06 -10.42 11.99
C VAL A 330 -12.10 -9.50 12.63
N VAL A 331 -12.76 -8.64 11.86
CA VAL A 331 -13.80 -7.74 12.37
C VAL A 331 -14.95 -8.53 13.00
N LEU A 332 -15.44 -9.59 12.33
CA LEU A 332 -16.50 -10.43 12.89
C LEU A 332 -16.09 -11.11 14.20
N ILE A 333 -14.85 -11.63 14.28
CA ILE A 333 -14.34 -12.25 15.51
C ILE A 333 -14.24 -11.22 16.63
N LEU A 334 -13.65 -10.06 16.37
CA LEU A 334 -13.48 -9.00 17.38
C LEU A 334 -14.84 -8.46 17.86
N MET A 335 -15.81 -8.32 16.95
CA MET A 335 -17.19 -7.94 17.28
C MET A 335 -17.87 -8.99 18.16
N LYS A 336 -17.75 -10.29 17.82
CA LYS A 336 -18.34 -11.38 18.63
C LYS A 336 -17.68 -11.55 20.00
N LEU A 337 -16.40 -11.20 20.12
CA LEU A 337 -15.67 -11.19 21.39
C LEU A 337 -15.87 -9.89 22.19
N SER A 338 -16.67 -8.95 21.69
CA SER A 338 -16.91 -7.63 22.30
C SER A 338 -15.63 -6.83 22.58
N ILE A 339 -14.60 -7.02 21.75
CA ILE A 339 -13.33 -6.28 21.84
C ILE A 339 -13.45 -4.91 21.15
N ILE A 340 -14.26 -4.83 20.09
CA ILE A 340 -14.48 -3.61 19.27
C ILE A 340 -15.95 -3.24 19.12
#